data_AF-A0A9D0GBU5-F1
#
_entry.id   AF-A0A9D0GBU5-F1
#
_cell.length_a   1.000
_cell.length_b   1.000
_cell.length_c   1.000
_cell.angle_alpha   90.00
_cell.angle_beta   90.00
_cell.angle_gamma   90.00
#
_symmetry.space_group_name_H-M   'P 1'
#
loop_
_entity.id
_entity.type
_entity.pdbx_description
1 polymer ?
#
loop_
_entity_poly.entity_id
_entity_poly.type
_entity_poly.pdbx_seq_one_letter_code
_entity_poly.pdbx_strand_id
1 'polypeptide(L)'
;PNKGIDNVIAALPTIVERYPNVVYLILGATHPHVIQHEGETYRLSLQWLAQEKGVEGHVVFHNRFVSPEELSQFISAADIYITPYLNAQQIVSGTLAYTLGAGKAVISTPYWYAKEMLADGRGVLTPFRDSAALAEQVIDLLDNEAKRHAIRKRAYLFGRAMIWPQVAHRYMESFDQARAERRHFIPPGFTARALDKHPGELPLLKLDHLRHMTDETGMLQHAIFTVPNYREGYATDNNARALMVSALLEALGGSEAFELASRYLAFIWYAFNTETSRFRNFMDYQRHWLEDSGSDDSHGRALWALGTVLGRSNTAALQSMAGHVFEQALPAILDTTSPRAWAFALIGIHEYLQRFSGDRRASQIREELAGRLLALYLNHRAEDWHWFEPKLTYSNAALPHALLMCGQSIPNIAMTEAGLESLSWLTAVQLADPDAGHFIPIGSNGFYERNGERARFDQQPIEAQAMVSACLEAYRLTGNKRWRKEARRAFEWFLGRNDLNLPIYDPTTGGCRDGLHPERANENQGAESTLAFLQALLELRLVENASLSMEVRAPVEV
;
A
#
# COMPACT_ATOMS: atom_id res chain seq x y z
N PRO A 1 -38.07 21.76 -18.74
CA PRO A 1 -37.68 23.12 -18.25
C PRO A 1 -38.12 23.40 -16.79
N ASN A 2 -37.17 23.57 -15.85
CA ASN A 2 -37.45 23.68 -14.40
C ASN A 2 -37.30 25.11 -13.82
N LYS A 3 -37.24 26.13 -14.68
CA LYS A 3 -36.95 27.52 -14.27
C LYS A 3 -38.16 28.27 -13.71
N GLY A 4 -39.39 27.80 -13.96
CA GLY A 4 -40.64 28.35 -13.40
C GLY A 4 -41.01 29.76 -13.87
N ILE A 5 -40.52 30.16 -15.04
CA ILE A 5 -40.76 31.50 -15.62
C ILE A 5 -42.24 31.69 -15.93
N ASP A 6 -42.92 30.62 -16.33
CA ASP A 6 -44.36 30.52 -16.53
C ASP A 6 -45.15 30.97 -15.30
N ASN A 7 -44.70 30.61 -14.09
CA ASN A 7 -45.33 31.03 -12.84
C ASN A 7 -45.23 32.55 -12.61
N VAL A 8 -44.14 33.19 -13.07
CA VAL A 8 -44.00 34.66 -12.98
C VAL A 8 -44.88 35.35 -14.01
N ILE A 9 -44.92 34.84 -15.25
CA ILE A 9 -45.82 35.39 -16.29
C ILE A 9 -47.28 35.30 -15.85
N ALA A 10 -47.69 34.20 -15.22
CA ALA A 10 -49.03 34.04 -14.66
C ALA A 10 -49.34 35.01 -13.50
N ALA A 11 -48.33 35.54 -12.82
CA ALA A 11 -48.48 36.52 -11.73
C ALA A 11 -48.58 37.98 -12.26
N LEU A 12 -48.10 38.25 -13.47
CA LEU A 12 -48.01 39.60 -14.01
C LEU A 12 -49.34 40.36 -14.14
N PRO A 13 -50.49 39.76 -14.51
CA PRO A 13 -51.74 40.51 -14.64
C PRO A 13 -52.10 41.28 -13.37
N THR A 14 -51.99 40.63 -12.20
CA THR A 14 -52.24 41.24 -10.89
C THR A 14 -51.19 42.30 -10.54
N ILE A 15 -49.92 42.08 -10.90
CA ILE A 15 -48.84 43.07 -10.66
C ILE A 15 -49.05 44.32 -11.52
N VAL A 16 -49.39 44.15 -12.80
CA VAL A 16 -49.58 45.25 -13.78
C VAL A 16 -50.80 46.09 -13.44
N GLU A 17 -51.88 45.49 -12.95
CA GLU A 17 -53.05 46.24 -12.47
C GLU A 17 -52.69 47.26 -11.39
N ARG A 18 -51.75 46.91 -10.50
CA ARG A 18 -51.25 47.81 -9.45
C ARG A 18 -50.10 48.71 -9.92
N TYR A 19 -49.22 48.20 -10.78
CA TYR A 19 -48.04 48.90 -11.30
C TYR A 19 -47.96 48.81 -12.82
N PRO A 20 -48.63 49.72 -13.54
CA PRO A 20 -48.71 49.68 -15.01
C PRO A 20 -47.38 49.87 -15.74
N ASN A 21 -46.30 50.23 -15.05
CA ASN A 21 -44.98 50.47 -15.66
C ASN A 21 -43.96 49.37 -15.37
N VAL A 22 -44.36 48.25 -14.75
CA VAL A 22 -43.45 47.12 -14.46
C VAL A 22 -43.02 46.44 -15.76
N VAL A 23 -41.74 46.04 -15.81
CA VAL A 23 -41.19 45.21 -16.89
C VAL A 23 -40.50 43.99 -16.29
N TYR A 24 -40.87 42.80 -16.77
CA TYR A 24 -40.22 41.55 -16.43
C TYR A 24 -39.21 41.17 -17.51
N LEU A 25 -37.93 41.19 -17.14
CA LEU A 25 -36.82 40.84 -18.02
C LEU A 25 -36.41 39.38 -17.83
N ILE A 26 -36.48 38.60 -18.90
CA ILE A 26 -35.95 37.24 -18.98
C ILE A 26 -34.60 37.32 -19.70
N LEU A 27 -33.53 37.14 -18.94
CA LEU A 27 -32.15 37.30 -19.40
C LEU A 27 -31.50 35.93 -19.69
N GLY A 28 -31.03 35.76 -20.91
CA GLY A 28 -30.30 34.55 -21.34
C GLY A 28 -30.94 33.87 -22.55
N ALA A 29 -30.17 33.01 -23.20
CA ALA A 29 -30.65 32.16 -24.28
C ALA A 29 -30.99 30.75 -23.76
N THR A 30 -31.86 30.05 -24.48
CA THR A 30 -32.13 28.63 -24.23
C THR A 30 -30.80 27.85 -24.30
N HIS A 31 -30.53 27.01 -23.29
CA HIS A 31 -29.26 26.29 -23.20
C HIS A 31 -29.05 25.40 -24.45
N PRO A 32 -27.84 25.33 -25.06
CA PRO A 32 -27.64 24.63 -26.33
C PRO A 32 -28.10 23.16 -26.30
N HIS A 33 -27.91 22.47 -25.17
CA HIS A 33 -28.39 21.09 -24.98
C HIS A 33 -29.93 20.99 -24.99
N VAL A 34 -30.65 22.01 -24.49
CA VAL A 34 -32.12 22.02 -24.52
C VAL A 34 -32.60 22.30 -25.94
N ILE A 35 -31.93 23.19 -26.68
CA ILE A 35 -32.24 23.45 -28.10
C ILE A 35 -32.10 22.17 -28.95
N GLN A 36 -31.06 21.37 -28.70
CA GLN A 36 -30.83 20.12 -29.44
C GLN A 36 -31.93 19.06 -29.25
N HIS A 37 -32.58 19.02 -28.08
CA HIS A 37 -33.58 17.99 -27.75
C HIS A 37 -35.03 18.47 -27.83
N GLU A 38 -35.30 19.71 -27.41
CA GLU A 38 -36.65 20.27 -27.27
C GLU A 38 -36.87 21.51 -28.15
N GLY A 39 -35.86 21.94 -28.90
CA GLY A 39 -35.89 23.18 -29.69
C GLY A 39 -36.11 24.41 -28.82
N GLU A 40 -36.90 25.35 -29.32
CA GLU A 40 -37.28 26.60 -28.61
C GLU A 40 -38.68 26.51 -27.98
N THR A 41 -39.23 25.30 -27.86
CA THR A 41 -40.63 25.05 -27.51
C THR A 41 -41.03 25.72 -26.20
N TYR A 42 -40.18 25.66 -25.17
CA TYR A 42 -40.47 26.32 -23.88
C TYR A 42 -40.46 27.85 -23.97
N ARG A 43 -39.55 28.44 -24.75
CA ARG A 43 -39.50 29.89 -24.91
C ARG A 43 -40.73 30.39 -25.68
N LEU A 44 -41.11 29.68 -26.74
CA LEU A 44 -42.32 29.97 -27.51
C LEU A 44 -43.57 29.83 -26.64
N SER A 45 -43.67 28.80 -25.79
CA SER A 45 -44.81 28.65 -24.88
C SER A 45 -44.92 29.78 -23.86
N LEU A 46 -43.80 30.34 -23.40
CA LEU A 46 -43.80 31.52 -22.51
C LEU A 46 -44.28 32.78 -23.23
N GLN A 47 -43.92 32.96 -24.51
CA GLN A 47 -44.41 34.08 -25.32
C GLN A 47 -45.92 34.00 -25.55
N TRP A 48 -46.43 32.79 -25.86
CA TRP A 48 -47.87 32.56 -25.97
C TRP A 48 -48.60 32.79 -24.65
N LEU A 49 -48.05 32.31 -23.54
CA LEU A 49 -48.63 32.54 -22.21
C LEU A 49 -48.71 34.03 -21.87
N ALA A 50 -47.68 34.83 -22.22
CA ALA A 50 -47.70 36.27 -22.02
C ALA A 50 -48.82 36.95 -22.82
N GLN A 51 -49.03 36.53 -24.08
CA GLN A 51 -50.12 37.02 -24.93
C GLN A 51 -51.50 36.58 -24.40
N GLU A 52 -51.65 35.32 -23.99
CA GLU A 52 -52.90 34.80 -23.41
C GLU A 52 -53.30 35.57 -22.15
N LYS A 53 -52.32 35.97 -21.34
CA LYS A 53 -52.52 36.76 -20.12
C LYS A 53 -52.59 38.27 -20.37
N GLY A 54 -52.43 38.73 -21.61
CA GLY A 54 -52.49 40.16 -21.98
C GLY A 54 -51.37 41.00 -21.37
N VAL A 55 -50.19 40.42 -21.13
CA VAL A 55 -49.03 41.06 -20.47
C VAL A 55 -47.79 41.08 -21.37
N GLU A 56 -47.92 40.79 -22.66
CA GLU A 56 -46.81 40.73 -23.60
C GLU A 56 -46.03 42.05 -23.69
N GLY A 57 -46.69 43.20 -23.49
CA GLY A 57 -46.04 44.51 -23.41
C GLY A 57 -45.15 44.71 -22.17
N HIS A 58 -45.27 43.84 -21.17
CA HIS A 58 -44.53 43.87 -19.91
C HIS A 58 -43.43 42.81 -19.82
N VAL A 59 -43.24 41.96 -20.85
CA VAL A 59 -42.25 40.88 -20.83
C VAL A 59 -41.20 41.10 -21.90
N VAL A 60 -39.93 41.22 -21.48
CA VAL A 60 -38.79 41.39 -22.39
C VAL A 60 -37.92 40.13 -22.37
N PHE A 61 -37.74 39.51 -23.53
CA PHE A 61 -36.82 38.39 -23.71
C PHE A 61 -35.49 38.89 -24.29
N HIS A 62 -34.44 38.90 -23.48
CA HIS A 62 -33.08 39.21 -23.93
C HIS A 62 -32.34 37.93 -24.29
N ASN A 63 -32.61 37.44 -25.50
CA ASN A 63 -32.21 36.11 -25.98
C ASN A 63 -30.73 36.05 -26.44
N ARG A 64 -29.80 36.33 -25.53
CA ARG A 64 -28.36 36.11 -25.75
C ARG A 64 -27.67 35.72 -24.45
N PHE A 65 -26.58 34.97 -24.56
CA PHE A 65 -25.64 34.85 -23.44
C PHE A 65 -24.98 36.20 -23.18
N VAL A 66 -24.79 36.51 -21.91
CA VAL A 66 -24.20 37.78 -21.45
C VAL A 66 -22.93 37.50 -20.65
N SER A 67 -21.98 38.43 -20.71
CA SER A 67 -20.76 38.33 -19.88
C SER A 67 -21.09 38.55 -18.39
N PRO A 68 -20.20 38.18 -17.46
CA PRO A 68 -20.37 38.49 -16.04
C PRO A 68 -20.56 39.99 -15.74
N GLU A 69 -19.90 40.86 -16.51
CA GLU A 69 -20.02 42.31 -16.42
C GLU A 69 -21.41 42.78 -16.85
N GLU A 70 -21.89 42.30 -18.00
CA GLU A 70 -23.24 42.60 -18.49
C GLU A 70 -24.32 42.07 -17.54
N LEU A 71 -24.16 40.84 -17.04
CA LEU A 71 -25.05 40.25 -16.03
C LEU A 71 -25.12 41.13 -14.78
N SER A 72 -23.98 41.62 -14.31
CA SER A 72 -23.91 42.52 -13.16
C SER A 72 -24.61 43.84 -13.42
N GLN A 73 -24.54 44.39 -14.63
CA GLN A 73 -25.29 45.59 -15.03
C GLN A 73 -26.79 45.35 -15.02
N PHE A 74 -27.27 44.24 -15.60
CA PHE A 74 -28.70 43.89 -15.59
C PHE A 74 -29.23 43.69 -14.16
N ILE A 75 -28.50 42.95 -13.33
CA ILE A 75 -28.84 42.77 -11.90
C ILE A 75 -28.86 44.14 -11.21
N SER A 76 -27.88 45.01 -11.49
CA SER A 76 -27.78 46.36 -10.93
C SER A 76 -28.90 47.30 -11.40
N ALA A 77 -29.52 47.05 -12.55
CA ALA A 77 -30.67 47.80 -13.03
C ALA A 77 -32.00 47.30 -12.42
N ALA A 78 -32.11 46.01 -12.05
CA ALA A 78 -33.34 45.44 -11.54
C ALA A 78 -33.71 45.92 -10.13
N ASP A 79 -35.00 46.19 -9.88
CA ASP A 79 -35.50 46.50 -8.54
C ASP A 79 -35.64 45.25 -7.66
N ILE A 80 -36.16 44.18 -8.26
CA ILE A 80 -36.42 42.87 -7.65
C ILE A 80 -35.91 41.79 -8.59
N TYR A 81 -35.21 40.80 -8.04
CA TYR A 81 -34.76 39.61 -8.75
C TYR A 81 -35.58 38.40 -8.33
N ILE A 82 -35.99 37.57 -9.29
CA ILE A 82 -36.89 36.43 -9.04
C ILE A 82 -36.23 35.12 -9.48
N THR A 83 -36.18 34.12 -8.58
CA THR A 83 -35.77 32.74 -8.91
C THR A 83 -36.88 31.72 -8.61
N PRO A 84 -37.83 31.50 -9.54
CA PRO A 84 -39.03 30.71 -9.29
C PRO A 84 -38.80 29.21 -9.60
N TYR A 85 -37.64 28.68 -9.26
CA TYR A 85 -37.24 27.32 -9.68
C TYR A 85 -38.16 26.24 -9.11
N LEU A 86 -38.47 25.23 -9.91
CA LEU A 86 -39.44 24.20 -9.52
C LEU A 86 -38.80 22.99 -8.82
N ASN A 87 -37.48 22.82 -8.94
CA ASN A 87 -36.76 21.72 -8.29
C ASN A 87 -36.28 22.15 -6.89
N ALA A 88 -36.87 21.55 -5.85
CA ALA A 88 -36.49 21.81 -4.46
C ALA A 88 -35.04 21.41 -4.13
N GLN A 89 -34.48 20.40 -4.83
CA GLN A 89 -33.15 19.85 -4.58
C GLN A 89 -32.01 20.68 -5.21
N GLN A 90 -32.30 21.86 -5.78
CA GLN A 90 -31.27 22.74 -6.32
C GLN A 90 -30.34 23.23 -5.21
N ILE A 91 -29.07 22.79 -5.25
CA ILE A 91 -28.04 23.12 -4.24
C ILE A 91 -27.21 24.35 -4.56
N VAL A 92 -27.27 24.87 -5.79
CA VAL A 92 -26.48 26.04 -6.21
C VAL A 92 -27.26 26.94 -7.16
N SER A 93 -27.04 28.25 -7.08
CA SER A 93 -27.52 29.21 -8.07
C SER A 93 -26.55 30.38 -8.19
N GLY A 94 -25.74 30.38 -9.24
CA GLY A 94 -24.76 31.44 -9.47
C GLY A 94 -25.41 32.82 -9.57
N THR A 95 -26.55 32.92 -10.28
CA THR A 95 -27.25 34.20 -10.43
C THR A 95 -27.83 34.70 -9.11
N LEU A 96 -28.31 33.82 -8.23
CA LEU A 96 -28.71 34.22 -6.88
C LEU A 96 -27.52 34.77 -6.06
N ALA A 97 -26.35 34.13 -6.16
CA ALA A 97 -25.15 34.59 -5.48
C ALA A 97 -24.71 35.99 -5.96
N TYR A 98 -24.70 36.24 -7.27
CA TYR A 98 -24.41 37.56 -7.84
C TYR A 98 -25.42 38.61 -7.38
N THR A 99 -26.70 38.28 -7.37
CA THR A 99 -27.79 39.17 -6.94
C THR A 99 -27.68 39.56 -5.46
N LEU A 100 -27.33 38.61 -4.58
CA LEU A 100 -27.07 38.89 -3.16
C LEU A 100 -25.84 39.76 -2.98
N GLY A 101 -24.76 39.48 -3.72
CA GLY A 101 -23.55 40.30 -3.74
C GLY A 101 -23.81 41.75 -4.20
N ALA A 102 -24.74 41.92 -5.14
CA ALA A 102 -25.20 43.23 -5.60
C ALA A 102 -26.21 43.91 -4.67
N GLY A 103 -26.61 43.26 -3.57
CA GLY A 103 -27.54 43.83 -2.59
C GLY A 103 -28.94 44.06 -3.13
N LYS A 104 -29.44 43.18 -4.01
CA LYS A 104 -30.77 43.29 -4.60
C LYS A 104 -31.83 42.57 -3.78
N ALA A 105 -33.08 43.03 -3.90
CA ALA A 105 -34.21 42.36 -3.28
C ALA A 105 -34.51 41.09 -4.06
N VAL A 106 -34.68 39.96 -3.37
CA VAL A 106 -34.88 38.65 -3.99
C VAL A 106 -36.19 38.03 -3.55
N ILE A 107 -36.95 37.53 -4.53
CA ILE A 107 -38.08 36.62 -4.32
C ILE A 107 -37.72 35.26 -4.92
N SER A 108 -37.91 34.18 -4.17
CA SER A 108 -37.56 32.84 -4.65
C SER A 108 -38.54 31.78 -4.19
N THR A 109 -38.66 30.70 -4.95
CA THR A 109 -39.20 29.45 -4.39
C THR A 109 -38.22 28.83 -3.40
N PRO A 110 -38.67 27.99 -2.44
CA PRO A 110 -37.84 27.52 -1.34
C PRO A 110 -37.03 26.27 -1.71
N TYR A 111 -36.21 26.35 -2.78
CA TYR A 111 -35.18 25.35 -3.04
C TYR A 111 -34.04 25.46 -2.02
N TRP A 112 -33.31 24.37 -1.78
CA TRP A 112 -32.37 24.27 -0.64
C TRP A 112 -31.40 25.45 -0.54
N TYR A 113 -30.77 25.82 -1.65
CA TYR A 113 -29.85 26.96 -1.66
C TYR A 113 -30.56 28.30 -1.40
N ALA A 114 -31.75 28.55 -1.96
CA ALA A 114 -32.51 29.77 -1.66
C ALA A 114 -32.95 29.86 -0.20
N LYS A 115 -33.35 28.75 0.43
CA LYS A 115 -33.72 28.72 1.85
C LYS A 115 -32.57 29.21 2.72
N GLU A 116 -31.35 28.74 2.45
CA GLU A 116 -30.16 29.11 3.20
C GLU A 116 -29.75 30.56 2.93
N MET A 117 -29.70 30.94 1.66
CA MET A 117 -29.21 32.25 1.24
C MET A 117 -30.15 33.40 1.61
N LEU A 118 -31.46 33.16 1.61
CA LEU A 118 -32.49 34.17 1.89
C LEU A 118 -33.04 34.15 3.32
N ALA A 119 -32.54 33.27 4.19
CA ALA A 119 -32.92 33.22 5.60
C ALA A 119 -32.69 34.56 6.33
N ASP A 120 -33.21 34.71 7.55
CA ASP A 120 -33.08 35.94 8.35
C ASP A 120 -33.54 37.23 7.64
N GLY A 121 -34.55 37.09 6.77
CA GLY A 121 -35.12 38.20 6.02
C GLY A 121 -34.19 38.78 4.95
N ARG A 122 -33.23 38.00 4.44
CA ARG A 122 -32.33 38.37 3.32
C ARG A 122 -33.02 38.30 1.95
N GLY A 123 -34.20 37.70 1.90
CA GLY A 123 -35.13 37.75 0.77
C GLY A 123 -36.51 37.27 1.20
N VAL A 124 -37.36 37.00 0.21
CA VAL A 124 -38.71 36.49 0.41
C VAL A 124 -38.85 35.13 -0.27
N LEU A 125 -39.47 34.17 0.42
CA LEU A 125 -39.77 32.85 -0.11
C LEU A 125 -41.26 32.71 -0.42
N THR A 126 -41.59 32.20 -1.60
CA THR A 126 -42.96 31.94 -2.06
C THR A 126 -43.17 30.45 -2.32
N PRO A 127 -44.35 29.86 -2.07
CA PRO A 127 -44.61 28.46 -2.40
C PRO A 127 -44.32 28.10 -3.87
N PHE A 128 -43.99 26.84 -4.14
CA PHE A 128 -43.80 26.37 -5.50
C PHE A 128 -45.12 26.40 -6.28
N ARG A 129 -45.08 26.85 -7.55
CA ARG A 129 -46.24 26.89 -8.47
C ARG A 129 -47.42 27.71 -7.94
N ASP A 130 -47.13 28.77 -7.18
CA ASP A 130 -48.14 29.69 -6.68
C ASP A 130 -47.87 31.09 -7.24
N SER A 131 -48.57 31.44 -8.32
CA SER A 131 -48.43 32.74 -8.97
C SER A 131 -49.11 33.85 -8.18
N ALA A 132 -50.15 33.55 -7.40
CA ALA A 132 -50.87 34.51 -6.58
C ALA A 132 -50.01 34.97 -5.40
N ALA A 133 -49.41 34.03 -4.67
CA ALA A 133 -48.47 34.34 -3.59
C ALA A 133 -47.23 35.09 -4.12
N LEU A 134 -46.77 34.76 -5.34
CA LEU A 134 -45.68 35.49 -5.97
C LEU A 134 -46.07 36.94 -6.31
N ALA A 135 -47.26 37.16 -6.89
CA ALA A 135 -47.77 38.49 -7.18
C ALA A 135 -47.88 39.35 -5.90
N GLU A 136 -48.43 38.77 -4.82
CA GLU A 136 -48.57 39.43 -3.53
C GLU A 136 -47.22 39.92 -2.99
N GLN A 137 -46.19 39.06 -3.01
CA GLN A 137 -44.87 39.45 -2.51
C GLN A 137 -44.16 40.46 -3.41
N VAL A 138 -44.36 40.41 -4.73
CA VAL A 138 -43.84 41.45 -5.64
C VAL A 138 -44.49 42.79 -5.32
N ILE A 139 -45.82 42.82 -5.21
CA ILE A 139 -46.59 44.04 -4.91
C ILE A 139 -46.17 44.61 -3.55
N ASP A 140 -46.08 43.78 -2.50
CA ASP A 140 -45.65 44.23 -1.17
C ASP A 140 -44.25 44.86 -1.17
N LEU A 141 -43.29 44.29 -1.90
CA LEU A 141 -41.94 44.89 -2.01
C LEU A 141 -41.91 46.15 -2.88
N LEU A 142 -42.84 46.31 -3.82
CA LEU A 142 -42.99 47.53 -4.59
C LEU A 142 -43.67 48.64 -3.76
N ASP A 143 -44.70 48.29 -2.98
CA ASP A 143 -45.46 49.22 -2.12
C ASP A 143 -44.63 49.66 -0.90
N ASN A 144 -43.75 48.80 -0.39
CA ASN A 144 -42.98 49.04 0.81
C ASN A 144 -41.48 49.20 0.53
N GLU A 145 -41.10 50.42 0.13
CA GLU A 145 -39.71 50.75 -0.16
C GLU A 145 -38.78 50.52 1.04
N ALA A 146 -39.24 50.84 2.26
CA ALA A 146 -38.45 50.64 3.48
C ALA A 146 -38.14 49.15 3.72
N LYS A 147 -39.13 48.27 3.55
CA LYS A 147 -38.95 46.81 3.63
C LYS A 147 -38.00 46.31 2.56
N ARG A 148 -38.16 46.78 1.31
CA ARG A 148 -37.27 46.43 0.19
C ARG A 148 -35.82 46.84 0.47
N HIS A 149 -35.57 48.06 0.94
CA HIS A 149 -34.22 48.52 1.32
C HIS A 149 -33.64 47.73 2.50
N ALA A 150 -34.47 47.37 3.49
CA ALA A 150 -34.03 46.56 4.61
C ALA A 150 -33.56 45.16 4.16
N ILE A 151 -34.31 44.52 3.25
CA ILE A 151 -33.93 43.24 2.64
C ILE A 151 -32.62 43.38 1.86
N ARG A 152 -32.53 44.39 0.99
CA ARG A 152 -31.33 44.69 0.19
C ARG A 152 -30.09 44.88 1.05
N LYS A 153 -30.21 45.62 2.15
CA LYS A 153 -29.12 45.84 3.10
C LYS A 153 -28.67 44.54 3.76
N ARG A 154 -29.61 43.71 4.22
CA ARG A 154 -29.28 42.40 4.82
C ARG A 154 -28.63 41.45 3.81
N ALA A 155 -29.16 41.39 2.59
CA ALA A 155 -28.58 40.63 1.48
C ALA A 155 -27.15 41.06 1.17
N TYR A 156 -26.92 42.38 1.05
CA TYR A 156 -25.59 42.94 0.78
C TYR A 156 -24.59 42.60 1.89
N LEU A 157 -24.95 42.85 3.15
CA LEU A 157 -24.09 42.56 4.29
C LEU A 157 -23.70 41.08 4.37
N PHE A 158 -24.65 40.18 4.10
CA PHE A 158 -24.38 38.74 4.03
C PHE A 158 -23.46 38.38 2.86
N GLY A 159 -23.74 38.93 1.67
CA GLY A 159 -22.91 38.74 0.48
C GLY A 159 -21.47 39.22 0.66
N ARG A 160 -21.21 40.21 1.52
CA ARG A 160 -19.84 40.67 1.81
C ARG A 160 -18.96 39.59 2.47
N ALA A 161 -19.54 38.63 3.17
CA ALA A 161 -18.80 37.49 3.71
C ALA A 161 -18.42 36.43 2.66
N MET A 162 -18.98 36.54 1.45
CA MET A 162 -18.80 35.58 0.35
C MET A 162 -17.82 36.05 -0.72
N ILE A 163 -17.28 37.27 -0.59
CA ILE A 163 -16.27 37.77 -1.54
C ILE A 163 -14.99 36.95 -1.42
N TRP A 164 -14.27 36.82 -2.54
CA TRP A 164 -13.09 35.97 -2.61
C TRP A 164 -12.03 36.28 -1.52
N PRO A 165 -11.71 37.55 -1.19
CA PRO A 165 -10.78 37.84 -0.08
C PRO A 165 -11.21 37.29 1.29
N GLN A 166 -12.51 37.30 1.60
CA GLN A 166 -13.04 36.79 2.88
C GLN A 166 -13.05 35.27 2.91
N VAL A 167 -13.42 34.64 1.79
CA VAL A 167 -13.33 33.18 1.63
C VAL A 167 -11.88 32.72 1.79
N ALA A 168 -10.93 33.40 1.14
CA ALA A 168 -9.51 33.11 1.27
C ALA A 168 -9.02 33.22 2.73
N HIS A 169 -9.48 34.22 3.48
CA HIS A 169 -9.15 34.35 4.91
C HIS A 169 -9.68 33.18 5.74
N ARG A 170 -10.92 32.73 5.50
CA ARG A 170 -11.51 31.56 6.20
C ARG A 170 -10.79 30.25 5.90
N TYR A 171 -10.24 30.10 4.68
CA TYR A 171 -9.32 28.99 4.39
C TYR A 171 -8.06 29.07 5.25
N MET A 172 -7.46 30.25 5.36
CA MET A 172 -6.28 30.46 6.22
C MET A 172 -6.57 30.17 7.69
N GLU A 173 -7.71 30.64 8.22
CA GLU A 173 -8.16 30.34 9.58
C GLU A 173 -8.32 28.83 9.81
N SER A 174 -8.89 28.11 8.84
CA SER A 174 -9.05 26.65 8.92
C SER A 174 -7.69 25.93 8.97
N PHE A 175 -6.71 26.41 8.20
CA PHE A 175 -5.34 25.88 8.24
C PHE A 175 -4.64 26.20 9.57
N ASP A 176 -4.82 27.42 10.09
CA ASP A 176 -4.27 27.82 11.39
C ASP A 176 -4.91 27.04 12.54
N GLN A 177 -6.22 26.81 12.50
CA GLN A 177 -6.94 25.99 13.47
C GLN A 177 -6.47 24.53 13.42
N ALA A 178 -6.37 23.92 12.24
CA ALA A 178 -5.83 22.57 12.10
C ALA A 178 -4.39 22.47 12.63
N ARG A 179 -3.58 23.51 12.44
CA ARG A 179 -2.22 23.60 12.99
C ARG A 179 -2.21 23.75 14.51
N ALA A 180 -3.13 24.53 15.08
CA ALA A 180 -3.25 24.76 16.53
C ALA A 180 -3.84 23.56 17.27
N GLU A 181 -4.88 22.92 16.72
CA GLU A 181 -5.45 21.68 17.25
C GLU A 181 -4.42 20.56 17.28
N ARG A 182 -3.59 20.45 16.24
CA ARG A 182 -2.46 19.50 16.21
C ARG A 182 -1.36 19.84 17.23
N ARG A 183 -1.29 21.09 17.72
CA ARG A 183 -0.39 21.52 18.81
C ARG A 183 -0.99 21.30 20.21
N HIS A 184 -2.30 21.14 20.34
CA HIS A 184 -2.99 20.98 21.64
C HIS A 184 -3.56 19.57 21.86
N PHE A 185 -3.63 18.74 20.83
CA PHE A 185 -3.83 17.30 20.94
C PHE A 185 -2.45 16.60 21.11
N ILE A 186 -1.89 16.69 22.32
CA ILE A 186 -0.92 15.71 22.80
C ILE A 186 -1.74 14.70 23.61
N PRO A 187 -1.90 13.45 23.17
CA PRO A 187 -2.48 12.42 24.02
C PRO A 187 -1.66 12.35 25.31
N PRO A 188 -2.28 12.30 26.51
CA PRO A 188 -1.57 11.94 27.72
C PRO A 188 -1.12 10.48 27.54
N GLY A 189 0.12 10.31 27.06
CA GLY A 189 0.65 9.03 26.59
C GLY A 189 1.67 9.14 25.44
N PHE A 190 1.76 10.27 24.73
CA PHE A 190 2.81 10.43 23.70
C PHE A 190 4.13 10.86 24.34
N THR A 191 4.86 9.90 24.89
CA THR A 191 6.32 10.04 24.95
C THR A 191 6.83 10.05 23.52
N ALA A 192 7.17 11.23 22.99
CA ALA A 192 8.04 11.32 21.82
C ALA A 192 9.39 10.73 22.23
N ARG A 193 9.52 9.41 22.05
CA ARG A 193 10.75 8.67 22.29
C ARG A 193 11.65 8.98 21.10
N ALA A 194 12.82 9.56 21.36
CA ALA A 194 13.79 9.85 20.32
C ALA A 194 14.16 8.56 19.55
N LEU A 195 14.66 8.72 18.31
CA LEU A 195 14.98 7.62 17.38
C LEU A 195 15.98 6.59 17.97
N ASP A 196 16.69 6.96 19.04
CA ASP A 196 17.58 6.09 19.82
C ASP A 196 16.82 5.04 20.65
N LYS A 197 15.53 5.27 20.93
CA LYS A 197 14.66 4.39 21.73
C LYS A 197 13.72 3.53 20.88
N HIS A 198 13.65 3.75 19.57
CA HIS A 198 12.99 2.86 18.60
C HIS A 198 13.94 2.60 17.43
N PRO A 199 14.61 1.44 17.34
CA PRO A 199 15.22 1.03 16.07
C PRO A 199 14.10 1.06 15.02
N GLY A 200 14.33 1.75 13.90
CA GLY A 200 13.27 2.28 13.02
C GLY A 200 12.12 1.31 12.72
N GLU A 201 10.95 1.84 12.43
CA GLU A 201 9.79 1.00 12.14
C GLU A 201 10.04 0.10 10.91
N LEU A 202 9.66 -1.18 11.02
CA LEU A 202 9.66 -2.10 9.89
C LEU A 202 8.47 -1.79 8.96
N PRO A 203 8.61 -1.93 7.63
CA PRO A 203 7.50 -1.73 6.70
C PRO A 203 6.28 -2.57 7.06
N LEU A 204 5.08 -2.07 6.73
CA LEU A 204 3.85 -2.85 6.82
C LEU A 204 3.94 -4.10 5.94
N LEU A 205 3.44 -5.23 6.45
CA LEU A 205 3.38 -6.47 5.70
C LEU A 205 2.31 -6.34 4.62
N LYS A 206 2.71 -6.48 3.37
CA LYS A 206 1.83 -6.43 2.19
C LYS A 206 2.05 -7.70 1.37
N LEU A 207 0.99 -8.46 1.13
CA LEU A 207 1.04 -9.76 0.45
C LEU A 207 0.48 -9.71 -0.97
N ASP A 208 0.08 -8.54 -1.47
CA ASP A 208 -0.58 -8.38 -2.77
C ASP A 208 0.25 -8.98 -3.91
N HIS A 209 1.55 -8.68 -3.99
CA HIS A 209 2.42 -9.23 -5.03
C HIS A 209 2.69 -10.74 -4.86
N LEU A 210 2.79 -11.25 -3.63
CA LEU A 210 2.89 -12.69 -3.37
C LEU A 210 1.68 -13.43 -3.96
N ARG A 211 0.47 -12.89 -3.75
CA ARG A 211 -0.76 -13.45 -4.34
C ARG A 211 -0.76 -13.30 -5.85
N HIS A 212 -0.30 -12.16 -6.36
CA HIS A 212 -0.26 -11.92 -7.79
C HIS A 212 0.64 -12.92 -8.52
N MET A 213 1.71 -13.35 -7.88
CA MET A 213 2.66 -14.36 -8.36
C MET A 213 2.24 -15.82 -8.05
N THR A 214 1.13 -16.02 -7.34
CA THR A 214 0.65 -17.35 -6.95
C THR A 214 -0.66 -17.67 -7.67
N ASP A 215 -0.66 -18.73 -8.47
CA ASP A 215 -1.88 -19.23 -9.11
C ASP A 215 -2.44 -20.43 -8.32
N GLU A 216 -3.29 -21.27 -8.93
CA GLU A 216 -3.79 -22.49 -8.27
C GLU A 216 -2.73 -23.60 -8.16
N THR A 217 -1.69 -23.56 -8.98
CA THR A 217 -0.59 -24.54 -9.03
C THR A 217 0.44 -24.26 -7.94
N GLY A 218 0.88 -23.01 -7.82
CA GLY A 218 1.96 -22.62 -6.91
C GLY A 218 2.53 -21.24 -7.25
N MET A 219 3.76 -20.99 -6.78
CA MET A 219 4.50 -19.76 -7.03
C MET A 219 5.17 -19.77 -8.41
N LEU A 220 4.85 -18.79 -9.25
CA LEU A 220 5.50 -18.55 -10.54
C LEU A 220 6.92 -18.00 -10.34
N GLN A 221 7.87 -18.37 -11.20
CA GLN A 221 9.30 -18.05 -10.98
C GLN A 221 9.63 -16.56 -11.09
N HIS A 222 9.20 -15.94 -12.19
CA HIS A 222 9.69 -14.63 -12.61
C HIS A 222 8.53 -13.70 -12.94
N ALA A 223 8.77 -12.39 -12.83
CA ALA A 223 7.89 -11.35 -13.35
C ALA A 223 8.66 -10.46 -14.33
N ILE A 224 7.97 -9.87 -15.29
CA ILE A 224 8.48 -8.74 -16.06
C ILE A 224 7.82 -7.50 -15.48
N PHE A 225 8.63 -6.62 -14.89
CA PHE A 225 8.13 -5.62 -13.92
C PHE A 225 7.32 -6.32 -12.81
N THR A 226 6.05 -5.97 -12.67
CA THR A 226 5.13 -6.55 -11.69
C THR A 226 4.28 -7.68 -12.26
N VAL A 227 4.35 -7.96 -13.56
CA VAL A 227 3.45 -8.92 -14.23
C VAL A 227 4.09 -10.31 -14.25
N PRO A 228 3.43 -11.35 -13.73
CA PRO A 228 3.97 -12.71 -13.73
C PRO A 228 4.33 -13.18 -15.16
N ASN A 229 5.53 -13.73 -15.31
CA ASN A 229 6.03 -14.22 -16.58
C ASN A 229 5.69 -15.70 -16.75
N TYR A 230 4.53 -15.96 -17.34
CA TYR A 230 4.05 -17.33 -17.60
C TYR A 230 4.95 -18.13 -18.55
N ARG A 231 5.94 -17.55 -19.23
CA ARG A 231 6.86 -18.35 -20.06
C ARG A 231 7.84 -19.19 -19.24
N GLU A 232 8.13 -18.75 -18.02
CA GLU A 232 9.12 -19.39 -17.14
C GLU A 232 8.49 -20.43 -16.21
N GLY A 233 7.16 -20.46 -16.08
CA GLY A 233 6.46 -21.44 -15.25
C GLY A 233 6.84 -21.35 -13.76
N TYR A 234 7.15 -22.50 -13.17
CA TYR A 234 7.30 -22.69 -11.72
C TYR A 234 8.66 -23.32 -11.38
N ALA A 235 9.14 -23.04 -10.18
CA ALA A 235 10.29 -23.75 -9.61
C ALA A 235 10.05 -24.19 -8.17
N THR A 236 10.55 -25.38 -7.84
CA THR A 236 10.46 -25.96 -6.50
C THR A 236 11.16 -25.12 -5.46
N ASP A 237 12.29 -24.51 -5.80
CA ASP A 237 13.03 -23.65 -4.87
C ASP A 237 12.26 -22.37 -4.51
N ASN A 238 11.50 -21.78 -5.43
CA ASN A 238 10.60 -20.67 -5.18
C ASN A 238 9.38 -21.09 -4.33
N ASN A 239 8.78 -22.24 -4.63
CA ASN A 239 7.67 -22.79 -3.83
C ASN A 239 8.12 -23.18 -2.42
N ALA A 240 9.35 -23.67 -2.25
CA ALA A 240 9.96 -23.93 -0.95
C ALA A 240 10.11 -22.64 -0.13
N ARG A 241 10.63 -21.55 -0.73
CA ARG A 241 10.70 -20.23 -0.08
C ARG A 241 9.31 -19.71 0.29
N ALA A 242 8.32 -19.88 -0.58
CA ALA A 242 6.94 -19.46 -0.34
C ALA A 242 6.26 -20.25 0.79
N LEU A 243 6.55 -21.55 0.89
CA LEU A 243 6.10 -22.38 2.01
C LEU A 243 6.71 -21.93 3.34
N MET A 244 8.01 -21.60 3.37
CA MET A 244 8.66 -21.05 4.56
C MET A 244 8.03 -19.71 4.99
N VAL A 245 7.82 -18.79 4.05
CA VAL A 245 7.11 -17.52 4.31
C VAL A 245 5.72 -17.79 4.90
N SER A 246 5.00 -18.78 4.38
CA SER A 246 3.66 -19.13 4.87
C SER A 246 3.69 -19.67 6.31
N ALA A 247 4.69 -20.49 6.68
CA ALA A 247 4.87 -20.94 8.05
C ALA A 247 5.21 -19.77 9.01
N LEU A 248 5.99 -18.78 8.56
CA LEU A 248 6.27 -17.56 9.33
C LEU A 248 5.01 -16.68 9.50
N LEU A 249 4.17 -16.61 8.46
CA LEU A 249 2.88 -15.91 8.54
C LEU A 249 1.95 -16.58 9.56
N GLU A 250 1.89 -17.91 9.60
CA GLU A 250 1.11 -18.66 10.60
C GLU A 250 1.58 -18.31 12.02
N ALA A 251 2.90 -18.27 12.26
CA ALA A 251 3.48 -17.93 13.55
C ALA A 251 3.13 -16.50 14.03
N LEU A 252 2.84 -15.58 13.11
CA LEU A 252 2.38 -14.22 13.40
C LEU A 252 0.85 -14.08 13.40
N GLY A 253 0.09 -15.16 13.27
CA GLY A 253 -1.37 -15.15 13.27
C GLY A 253 -2.00 -14.64 11.97
N GLY A 254 -1.27 -14.73 10.85
CA GLY A 254 -1.79 -14.36 9.53
C GLY A 254 -2.92 -15.29 9.08
N SER A 255 -4.10 -14.72 8.82
CA SER A 255 -5.32 -15.49 8.48
C SER A 255 -5.23 -16.30 7.18
N GLU A 256 -4.31 -15.93 6.29
CA GLU A 256 -4.17 -16.52 4.94
C GLU A 256 -3.01 -17.53 4.87
N ALA A 257 -2.28 -17.70 5.98
CA ALA A 257 -1.11 -18.55 6.03
C ALA A 257 -1.42 -20.00 5.66
N PHE A 258 -2.57 -20.52 6.11
CA PHE A 258 -2.97 -21.90 5.83
C PHE A 258 -3.22 -22.15 4.33
N GLU A 259 -3.96 -21.26 3.66
CA GLU A 259 -4.29 -21.44 2.24
C GLU A 259 -3.02 -21.43 1.37
N LEU A 260 -2.13 -20.46 1.62
CA LEU A 260 -0.86 -20.34 0.93
C LEU A 260 0.05 -21.54 1.22
N ALA A 261 0.22 -21.92 2.49
CA ALA A 261 1.04 -23.06 2.88
C ALA A 261 0.55 -24.37 2.26
N SER A 262 -0.77 -24.61 2.27
CA SER A 262 -1.36 -25.80 1.67
C SER A 262 -1.06 -25.88 0.18
N ARG A 263 -1.10 -24.74 -0.52
CA ARG A 263 -0.83 -24.67 -1.96
C ARG A 263 0.63 -24.95 -2.29
N TYR A 264 1.56 -24.28 -1.61
CA TYR A 264 2.99 -24.49 -1.85
C TYR A 264 3.45 -25.88 -1.42
N LEU A 265 2.88 -26.44 -0.34
CA LEU A 265 3.15 -27.81 0.07
C LEU A 265 2.65 -28.83 -0.95
N ALA A 266 1.47 -28.60 -1.55
CA ALA A 266 0.97 -29.44 -2.64
C ALA A 266 1.91 -29.40 -3.86
N PHE A 267 2.44 -28.23 -4.23
CA PHE A 267 3.45 -28.13 -5.29
C PHE A 267 4.71 -28.92 -4.96
N ILE A 268 5.28 -28.73 -3.75
CA ILE A 268 6.50 -29.44 -3.32
C ILE A 268 6.28 -30.96 -3.31
N TRP A 269 5.11 -31.41 -2.86
CA TRP A 269 4.76 -32.83 -2.92
C TRP A 269 4.67 -33.32 -4.37
N TYR A 270 4.04 -32.55 -5.26
CA TYR A 270 3.97 -32.91 -6.67
C TYR A 270 5.34 -32.93 -7.37
N ALA A 271 6.26 -32.07 -6.93
CA ALA A 271 7.65 -32.03 -7.40
C ALA A 271 8.47 -33.24 -6.95
N PHE A 272 8.07 -33.94 -5.90
CA PHE A 272 8.80 -35.08 -5.37
C PHE A 272 8.75 -36.27 -6.34
N ASN A 273 9.92 -36.71 -6.80
CA ASN A 273 10.06 -37.89 -7.64
C ASN A 273 10.41 -39.10 -6.77
N THR A 274 9.48 -40.04 -6.62
CA THR A 274 9.66 -41.26 -5.81
C THR A 274 10.70 -42.21 -6.38
N GLU A 275 10.98 -42.17 -7.69
CA GLU A 275 11.97 -43.05 -8.32
C GLU A 275 13.40 -42.62 -7.99
N THR A 276 13.65 -41.31 -7.94
CA THR A 276 14.97 -40.74 -7.64
C THR A 276 15.11 -40.33 -6.17
N SER A 277 14.01 -40.30 -5.41
CA SER A 277 13.92 -39.71 -4.07
C SER A 277 14.37 -38.24 -4.01
N ARG A 278 14.30 -37.53 -5.14
CA ARG A 278 14.70 -36.13 -5.28
C ARG A 278 13.53 -35.29 -5.79
N PHE A 279 13.61 -33.98 -5.57
CA PHE A 279 12.64 -33.06 -6.17
C PHE A 279 13.06 -32.67 -7.59
N ARG A 280 12.11 -32.67 -8.51
CA ARG A 280 12.21 -31.93 -9.78
C ARG A 280 12.22 -30.44 -9.44
N ASN A 281 12.95 -29.59 -10.18
CA ASN A 281 12.93 -28.15 -9.92
C ASN A 281 11.98 -27.43 -10.87
N PHE A 282 12.16 -27.58 -12.19
CA PHE A 282 11.48 -26.76 -13.17
C PHE A 282 10.23 -27.42 -13.77
N MET A 283 9.14 -26.66 -13.78
CA MET A 283 7.88 -27.00 -14.42
C MET A 283 7.45 -25.88 -15.35
N ASP A 284 7.11 -26.20 -16.59
CA ASP A 284 6.55 -25.22 -17.52
C ASP A 284 5.14 -24.77 -17.10
N TYR A 285 4.63 -23.72 -17.74
CA TYR A 285 3.30 -23.20 -17.41
C TYR A 285 2.15 -24.12 -17.83
N GLN A 286 2.41 -25.07 -18.74
CA GLN A 286 1.49 -26.14 -19.11
C GLN A 286 1.51 -27.31 -18.12
N ARG A 287 2.31 -27.21 -17.05
CA ARG A 287 2.45 -28.18 -15.95
C ARG A 287 3.17 -29.46 -16.35
N HIS A 288 4.09 -29.37 -17.31
CA HIS A 288 5.04 -30.44 -17.60
C HIS A 288 6.34 -30.22 -16.84
N TRP A 289 6.81 -31.28 -16.20
CA TRP A 289 8.15 -31.31 -15.62
C TRP A 289 9.20 -31.29 -16.73
N LEU A 290 10.21 -30.44 -16.57
CA LEU A 290 11.29 -30.27 -17.55
C LEU A 290 12.51 -31.15 -17.26
N GLU A 291 12.51 -31.84 -16.12
CA GLU A 291 13.60 -32.70 -15.64
C GLU A 291 13.09 -33.76 -14.67
N ASP A 292 13.83 -34.86 -14.55
CA ASP A 292 13.52 -35.96 -13.61
C ASP A 292 14.09 -35.74 -12.20
N SER A 293 15.13 -34.91 -12.08
CA SER A 293 15.75 -34.49 -10.84
C SER A 293 16.27 -33.08 -10.98
N GLY A 294 15.91 -32.22 -10.03
CA GLY A 294 16.42 -30.86 -9.93
C GLY A 294 17.81 -30.78 -9.30
N SER A 295 18.26 -29.54 -9.11
CA SER A 295 19.57 -29.24 -8.53
C SER A 295 19.69 -29.68 -7.06
N ASP A 296 20.93 -29.77 -6.57
CA ASP A 296 21.19 -29.98 -5.14
C ASP A 296 20.52 -28.88 -4.30
N ASP A 297 20.55 -27.64 -4.81
CA ASP A 297 19.99 -26.46 -4.14
C ASP A 297 18.46 -26.55 -4.00
N SER A 298 17.74 -26.98 -5.04
CA SER A 298 16.28 -27.15 -4.95
C SER A 298 15.91 -28.26 -3.96
N HIS A 299 16.69 -29.34 -3.91
CA HIS A 299 16.50 -30.42 -2.94
C HIS A 299 16.74 -29.94 -1.49
N GLY A 300 17.85 -29.24 -1.24
CA GLY A 300 18.16 -28.68 0.07
C GLY A 300 17.11 -27.66 0.54
N ARG A 301 16.63 -26.78 -0.34
CA ARG A 301 15.58 -25.80 -0.01
C ARG A 301 14.23 -26.47 0.26
N ALA A 302 13.86 -27.51 -0.49
CA ALA A 302 12.65 -28.28 -0.21
C ALA A 302 12.70 -28.94 1.18
N LEU A 303 13.84 -29.53 1.55
CA LEU A 303 14.04 -30.07 2.91
C LEU A 303 13.98 -28.97 3.98
N TRP A 304 14.54 -27.79 3.71
CA TRP A 304 14.41 -26.63 4.61
C TRP A 304 12.95 -26.26 4.84
N ALA A 305 12.17 -26.13 3.76
CA ALA A 305 10.77 -25.75 3.84
C ALA A 305 9.91 -26.79 4.59
N LEU A 306 10.09 -28.07 4.26
CA LEU A 306 9.38 -29.17 4.92
C LEU A 306 9.73 -29.25 6.41
N GLY A 307 11.01 -29.15 6.76
CA GLY A 307 11.47 -29.11 8.15
C GLY A 307 10.91 -27.92 8.92
N THR A 308 10.83 -26.74 8.29
CA THR A 308 10.22 -25.54 8.88
C THR A 308 8.74 -25.74 9.19
N VAL A 309 7.97 -26.34 8.26
CA VAL A 309 6.55 -26.66 8.52
C VAL A 309 6.41 -27.64 9.68
N LEU A 310 7.24 -28.68 9.71
CA LEU A 310 7.22 -29.70 10.77
C LEU A 310 7.59 -29.15 12.15
N GLY A 311 8.53 -28.21 12.20
CA GLY A 311 8.98 -27.56 13.43
C GLY A 311 8.04 -26.47 13.94
N ARG A 312 7.46 -25.65 13.03
CA ARG A 312 6.81 -24.38 13.39
C ARG A 312 5.30 -24.34 13.19
N SER A 313 4.74 -25.08 12.22
CA SER A 313 3.30 -25.05 11.97
C SER A 313 2.55 -25.73 13.11
N ASN A 314 1.35 -25.23 13.44
CA ASN A 314 0.44 -25.91 14.38
C ASN A 314 -0.69 -26.65 13.65
N THR A 315 -0.66 -26.66 12.32
CA THR A 315 -1.72 -27.27 11.51
C THR A 315 -1.42 -28.73 11.19
N ALA A 316 -2.16 -29.65 11.82
CA ALA A 316 -1.94 -31.10 11.72
C ALA A 316 -1.93 -31.64 10.29
N ALA A 317 -2.78 -31.11 9.40
CA ALA A 317 -2.84 -31.54 7.99
C ALA A 317 -1.54 -31.20 7.24
N LEU A 318 -1.00 -29.99 7.44
CA LEU A 318 0.26 -29.57 6.84
C LEU A 318 1.43 -30.39 7.38
N GLN A 319 1.47 -30.61 8.69
CA GLN A 319 2.50 -31.44 9.33
C GLN A 319 2.50 -32.88 8.79
N SER A 320 1.32 -33.50 8.66
CA SER A 320 1.21 -34.89 8.19
C SER A 320 1.75 -35.05 6.78
N MET A 321 1.36 -34.15 5.88
CA MET A 321 1.84 -34.18 4.50
C MET A 321 3.34 -33.84 4.41
N ALA A 322 3.79 -32.81 5.12
CA ALA A 322 5.20 -32.44 5.14
C ALA A 322 6.09 -33.57 5.67
N GLY A 323 5.65 -34.28 6.72
CA GLY A 323 6.37 -35.40 7.31
C GLY A 323 6.53 -36.57 6.35
N HIS A 324 5.45 -36.91 5.64
CA HIS A 324 5.46 -37.97 4.64
C HIS A 324 6.49 -37.73 3.52
N VAL A 325 6.61 -36.50 3.03
CA VAL A 325 7.59 -36.15 1.98
C VAL A 325 8.99 -36.01 2.55
N PHE A 326 9.14 -35.39 3.72
CA PHE A 326 10.43 -35.16 4.36
C PHE A 326 11.17 -36.48 4.64
N GLU A 327 10.48 -37.48 5.20
CA GLU A 327 11.09 -38.78 5.53
C GLU A 327 11.67 -39.49 4.28
N GLN A 328 10.98 -39.38 3.15
CA GLN A 328 11.40 -40.02 1.89
C GLN A 328 12.51 -39.23 1.18
N ALA A 329 12.46 -37.90 1.22
CA ALA A 329 13.42 -37.04 0.53
C ALA A 329 14.75 -36.89 1.30
N LEU A 330 14.71 -37.04 2.62
CA LEU A 330 15.85 -36.74 3.49
C LEU A 330 17.11 -37.55 3.16
N PRO A 331 17.09 -38.89 2.90
CA PRO A 331 18.30 -39.65 2.64
C PRO A 331 19.11 -39.16 1.43
N ALA A 332 18.42 -38.72 0.37
CA ALA A 332 19.06 -38.30 -0.89
C ALA A 332 19.94 -37.04 -0.74
N ILE A 333 19.85 -36.31 0.37
CA ILE A 333 20.75 -35.18 0.62
C ILE A 333 22.22 -35.62 0.77
N LEU A 334 22.47 -36.85 1.22
CA LEU A 334 23.82 -37.38 1.44
C LEU A 334 24.61 -37.52 0.14
N ASP A 335 23.91 -37.65 -0.99
CA ASP A 335 24.49 -37.78 -2.33
C ASP A 335 24.74 -36.42 -3.01
N THR A 336 24.33 -35.31 -2.38
CA THR A 336 24.57 -33.96 -2.90
C THR A 336 25.99 -33.48 -2.61
N THR A 337 26.48 -32.54 -3.43
CA THR A 337 27.84 -31.99 -3.34
C THR A 337 27.88 -30.51 -3.01
N SER A 338 26.76 -29.79 -3.17
CA SER A 338 26.66 -28.36 -2.87
C SER A 338 26.68 -28.09 -1.35
N PRO A 339 27.63 -27.26 -0.84
CA PRO A 339 27.61 -26.84 0.55
C PRO A 339 26.36 -26.04 0.93
N ARG A 340 25.76 -25.31 -0.03
CA ARG A 340 24.51 -24.57 0.20
C ARG A 340 23.35 -25.53 0.39
N ALA A 341 23.27 -26.58 -0.43
CA ALA A 341 22.27 -27.62 -0.28
C ALA A 341 22.35 -28.30 1.10
N TRP A 342 23.57 -28.62 1.56
CA TRP A 342 23.78 -29.15 2.90
C TRP A 342 23.34 -28.16 3.98
N ALA A 343 23.70 -26.88 3.86
CA ALA A 343 23.31 -25.86 4.82
C ALA A 343 21.78 -25.69 4.91
N PHE A 344 21.08 -25.63 3.78
CA PHE A 344 19.61 -25.55 3.77
C PHE A 344 18.97 -26.78 4.42
N ALA A 345 19.44 -27.98 4.06
CA ALA A 345 18.94 -29.21 4.68
C ALA A 345 19.22 -29.27 6.18
N LEU A 346 20.42 -28.84 6.63
CA LEU A 346 20.77 -28.77 8.05
C LEU A 346 19.83 -27.85 8.83
N ILE A 347 19.48 -26.68 8.29
CA ILE A 347 18.52 -25.75 8.91
C ILE A 347 17.13 -26.43 8.98
N GLY A 348 16.68 -27.09 7.91
CA GLY A 348 15.43 -27.84 7.90
C GLY A 348 15.39 -28.98 8.92
N ILE A 349 16.46 -29.77 8.99
CA ILE A 349 16.60 -30.87 9.95
C ILE A 349 16.60 -30.33 11.39
N HIS A 350 17.24 -29.18 11.63
CA HIS A 350 17.21 -28.55 12.94
C HIS A 350 15.76 -28.22 13.36
N GLU A 351 14.99 -27.55 12.50
CA GLU A 351 13.57 -27.23 12.76
C GLU A 351 12.74 -28.50 13.01
N TYR A 352 12.92 -29.55 12.21
CA TYR A 352 12.27 -30.85 12.40
C TYR A 352 12.60 -31.46 13.78
N LEU A 353 13.88 -31.48 14.15
CA LEU A 353 14.34 -32.09 15.40
C LEU A 353 13.92 -31.32 16.66
N GLN A 354 13.48 -30.06 16.56
CA GLN A 354 12.86 -29.35 17.68
C GLN A 354 11.61 -30.08 18.19
N ARG A 355 10.87 -30.74 17.29
CA ARG A 355 9.66 -31.51 17.63
C ARG A 355 9.92 -33.01 17.69
N PHE A 356 10.83 -33.53 16.86
CA PHE A 356 11.11 -34.96 16.70
C PHE A 356 12.53 -35.33 17.15
N SER A 357 12.95 -34.88 18.34
CA SER A 357 14.32 -35.01 18.85
C SER A 357 14.86 -36.45 18.94
N GLY A 358 13.99 -37.46 18.94
CA GLY A 358 14.35 -38.88 19.00
C GLY A 358 14.63 -39.55 17.65
N ASP A 359 14.47 -38.85 16.52
CA ASP A 359 14.72 -39.41 15.19
C ASP A 359 16.22 -39.62 14.94
N ARG A 360 16.63 -40.89 14.97
CA ARG A 360 18.04 -41.29 14.79
C ARG A 360 18.55 -41.04 13.38
N ARG A 361 17.72 -41.26 12.34
CA ARG A 361 18.14 -41.09 10.95
C ARG A 361 18.40 -39.62 10.66
N ALA A 362 17.48 -38.75 11.05
CA ALA A 362 17.64 -37.31 10.89
C ALA A 362 18.86 -36.79 11.68
N SER A 363 19.08 -37.29 12.90
CA SER A 363 20.25 -36.94 13.70
C SER A 363 21.58 -37.37 13.04
N GLN A 364 21.65 -38.59 12.50
CA GLN A 364 22.84 -39.09 11.79
C GLN A 364 23.14 -38.28 10.53
N ILE A 365 22.12 -37.96 9.73
CA ILE A 365 22.29 -37.13 8.54
C ILE A 365 22.75 -35.72 8.92
N ARG A 366 22.20 -35.14 9.99
CA ARG A 366 22.65 -33.85 10.53
C ARG A 366 24.13 -33.89 10.93
N GLU A 367 24.56 -34.91 11.65
CA GLU A 367 25.95 -35.06 12.09
C GLU A 367 26.91 -35.19 10.91
N GLU A 368 26.56 -36.01 9.92
CA GLU A 368 27.35 -36.21 8.70
C GLU A 368 27.50 -34.90 7.90
N LEU A 369 26.39 -34.23 7.58
CA LEU A 369 26.42 -32.98 6.82
C LEU A 369 27.11 -31.84 7.58
N ALA A 370 26.88 -31.73 8.89
CA ALA A 370 27.56 -30.74 9.73
C ALA A 370 29.08 -31.00 9.79
N GLY A 371 29.48 -32.27 9.85
CA GLY A 371 30.87 -32.69 9.77
C GLY A 371 31.53 -32.29 8.45
N ARG A 372 30.85 -32.52 7.31
CA ARG A 372 31.33 -32.09 5.98
C ARG A 372 31.50 -30.57 5.91
N LEU A 373 30.51 -29.81 6.39
CA LEU A 373 30.54 -28.35 6.35
C LEU A 373 31.65 -27.78 7.26
N LEU A 374 31.84 -28.35 8.45
CA LEU A 374 32.95 -27.98 9.32
C LEU A 374 34.31 -28.33 8.69
N ALA A 375 34.42 -29.49 8.04
CA ALA A 375 35.65 -29.89 7.35
C ALA A 375 36.01 -28.90 6.23
N LEU A 376 35.03 -28.43 5.45
CA LEU A 376 35.24 -27.37 4.45
C LEU A 376 35.83 -26.11 5.08
N TYR A 377 35.25 -25.66 6.19
CA TYR A 377 35.77 -24.51 6.94
C TYR A 377 37.22 -24.71 7.39
N LEU A 378 37.52 -25.83 8.06
CA LEU A 378 38.84 -26.11 8.59
C LEU A 378 39.91 -26.25 7.50
N ASN A 379 39.54 -26.76 6.32
CA ASN A 379 40.45 -26.97 5.21
C ASN A 379 40.76 -25.69 4.43
N HIS A 380 39.83 -24.73 4.39
CA HIS A 380 39.96 -23.51 3.60
C HIS A 380 40.29 -22.26 4.42
N ARG A 381 40.01 -22.27 5.73
CA ARG A 381 40.34 -21.14 6.59
C ARG A 381 41.84 -20.85 6.59
N ALA A 382 42.19 -19.57 6.63
CA ALA A 382 43.55 -19.08 6.76
C ALA A 382 43.55 -17.76 7.55
N GLU A 383 44.71 -17.17 7.79
CA GLU A 383 44.83 -15.94 8.59
C GLU A 383 43.96 -14.78 8.08
N ASP A 384 43.87 -14.61 6.76
CA ASP A 384 43.15 -13.53 6.06
C ASP A 384 41.80 -13.97 5.45
N TRP A 385 41.49 -15.26 5.50
CA TRP A 385 40.37 -15.86 4.80
C TRP A 385 39.60 -16.82 5.71
N HIS A 386 38.58 -16.31 6.40
CA HIS A 386 37.82 -17.10 7.38
C HIS A 386 36.57 -17.69 6.74
N TRP A 387 36.76 -18.48 5.68
CA TRP A 387 35.67 -18.97 4.84
C TRP A 387 35.78 -20.45 4.48
N PHE A 388 34.63 -21.03 4.10
CA PHE A 388 34.42 -22.46 3.83
C PHE A 388 35.01 -22.93 2.50
N GLU A 389 35.29 -22.01 1.59
CA GLU A 389 35.62 -22.29 0.19
C GLU A 389 36.66 -21.29 -0.29
N PRO A 390 37.33 -21.53 -1.42
CA PRO A 390 38.24 -20.54 -2.01
C PRO A 390 37.53 -19.29 -2.57
N LYS A 391 36.20 -19.21 -2.49
CA LYS A 391 35.39 -18.09 -2.96
C LYS A 391 34.09 -17.91 -2.21
N LEU A 392 33.55 -16.69 -2.24
CA LEU A 392 32.17 -16.38 -1.89
C LEU A 392 31.33 -16.35 -3.15
N THR A 393 30.11 -16.90 -3.10
CA THR A 393 29.17 -16.93 -4.22
C THR A 393 27.83 -16.33 -3.82
N TYR A 394 26.82 -17.17 -3.57
CA TYR A 394 25.46 -16.79 -3.24
C TYR A 394 24.96 -17.55 -2.01
N SER A 395 23.88 -17.03 -1.42
CA SER A 395 23.35 -17.41 -0.11
C SER A 395 24.45 -17.64 0.92
N ASN A 396 25.50 -16.81 0.91
CA ASN A 396 26.76 -17.12 1.61
C ASN A 396 26.54 -17.33 3.12
N ALA A 397 25.71 -16.48 3.73
CA ALA A 397 25.40 -16.54 5.16
C ALA A 397 24.64 -17.81 5.59
N ALA A 398 24.12 -18.63 4.66
CA ALA A 398 23.52 -19.92 4.99
C ALA A 398 24.52 -20.91 5.60
N LEU A 399 25.79 -20.87 5.17
CA LEU A 399 26.84 -21.77 5.68
C LEU A 399 27.12 -21.54 7.17
N PRO A 400 27.46 -20.32 7.63
CA PRO A 400 27.59 -20.07 9.06
C PRO A 400 26.28 -20.29 9.82
N HIS A 401 25.13 -19.93 9.26
CA HIS A 401 23.83 -20.15 9.89
C HIS A 401 23.61 -21.62 10.26
N ALA A 402 23.86 -22.53 9.32
CA ALA A 402 23.75 -23.97 9.56
C ALA A 402 24.71 -24.45 10.66
N LEU A 403 25.97 -24.01 10.64
CA LEU A 403 26.94 -24.38 11.70
C LEU A 403 26.53 -23.87 13.08
N LEU A 404 25.97 -22.66 13.19
CA LEU A 404 25.49 -22.11 14.46
C LEU A 404 24.37 -22.97 15.06
N MET A 405 23.38 -23.33 14.24
CA MET A 405 22.28 -24.21 14.67
C MET A 405 22.77 -25.62 15.05
N CYS A 406 23.72 -26.15 14.27
CA CYS A 406 24.33 -27.45 14.55
C CYS A 406 25.14 -27.44 15.84
N GLY A 407 25.97 -26.43 16.09
CA GLY A 407 26.80 -26.33 17.29
C GLY A 407 26.01 -26.18 18.59
N GLN A 408 24.76 -25.70 18.53
CA GLN A 408 23.85 -25.71 19.67
C GLN A 408 23.29 -27.11 19.97
N SER A 409 23.04 -27.90 18.91
CA SER A 409 22.34 -29.18 19.01
C SER A 409 23.27 -30.39 19.12
N ILE A 410 24.46 -30.27 18.54
CA ILE A 410 25.59 -31.20 18.62
C ILE A 410 26.58 -30.52 19.55
N PRO A 411 26.99 -31.11 20.68
CA PRO A 411 27.89 -30.49 21.66
C PRO A 411 29.33 -30.40 21.14
N ASN A 412 29.54 -29.69 20.03
CA ASN A 412 30.80 -29.48 19.34
C ASN A 412 31.07 -27.99 19.22
N ILE A 413 31.89 -27.48 20.15
CA ILE A 413 32.23 -26.06 20.25
C ILE A 413 32.89 -25.52 18.96
N ALA A 414 33.63 -26.36 18.23
CA ALA A 414 34.28 -25.95 17.00
C ALA A 414 33.29 -25.54 15.90
N MET A 415 32.07 -26.11 15.89
CA MET A 415 31.02 -25.69 14.96
C MET A 415 30.51 -24.29 15.28
N THR A 416 30.26 -24.02 16.57
CA THR A 416 29.83 -22.69 17.02
C THR A 416 30.91 -21.64 16.77
N GLU A 417 32.17 -21.94 17.07
CA GLU A 417 33.30 -21.04 16.82
C GLU A 417 33.46 -20.75 15.33
N ALA A 418 33.48 -21.78 14.49
CA ALA A 418 33.56 -21.63 13.03
C ALA A 418 32.39 -20.82 12.47
N GLY A 419 31.16 -21.06 12.94
CA GLY A 419 29.98 -20.31 12.54
C GLY A 419 30.05 -18.82 12.93
N LEU A 420 30.49 -18.50 14.14
CA LEU A 420 30.63 -17.12 14.61
C LEU A 420 31.81 -16.39 13.94
N GLU A 421 32.94 -17.07 13.75
CA GLU A 421 34.13 -16.53 13.09
C GLU A 421 33.84 -16.20 11.62
N SER A 422 33.33 -17.17 10.87
CA SER A 422 32.97 -16.97 9.45
C SER A 422 31.86 -15.95 9.23
N LEU A 423 30.83 -15.91 10.10
CA LEU A 423 29.80 -14.87 10.01
C LEU A 423 30.36 -13.49 10.34
N SER A 424 31.21 -13.37 11.36
CA SER A 424 31.84 -12.09 11.72
C SER A 424 32.71 -11.58 10.56
N TRP A 425 33.50 -12.46 9.96
CA TRP A 425 34.31 -12.14 8.78
C TRP A 425 33.43 -11.74 7.60
N LEU A 426 32.37 -12.50 7.30
CA LEU A 426 31.44 -12.16 6.21
C LEU A 426 30.77 -10.79 6.42
N THR A 427 30.34 -10.47 7.64
CA THR A 427 29.76 -9.14 7.94
C THR A 427 30.75 -8.01 7.69
N ALA A 428 32.03 -8.19 8.01
CA ALA A 428 33.07 -7.20 7.70
C ALA A 428 33.33 -7.11 6.19
N VAL A 429 33.37 -8.25 5.49
CA VAL A 429 33.52 -8.32 4.03
C VAL A 429 32.32 -7.72 3.30
N GLN A 430 31.12 -7.72 3.87
CA GLN A 430 29.90 -7.16 3.25
C GLN A 430 29.53 -5.78 3.79
N LEU A 431 30.49 -5.04 4.35
CA LEU A 431 30.29 -3.69 4.88
C LEU A 431 30.98 -2.65 3.97
N ALA A 432 30.27 -1.57 3.65
CA ALA A 432 30.81 -0.47 2.84
C ALA A 432 31.95 0.28 3.53
N ASP A 433 31.80 0.53 4.82
CA ASP A 433 32.71 1.29 5.68
C ASP A 433 32.57 0.79 7.14
N PRO A 434 33.68 0.52 7.86
CA PRO A 434 33.67 0.04 9.24
C PRO A 434 32.90 0.91 10.25
N ASP A 435 32.85 2.23 10.08
CA ASP A 435 32.33 3.14 11.11
C ASP A 435 30.83 3.42 10.97
N ALA A 436 30.28 3.44 9.75
CA ALA A 436 28.87 3.74 9.51
C ALA A 436 28.28 3.17 8.20
N GLY A 437 28.97 2.22 7.55
CA GLY A 437 28.62 1.72 6.23
C GLY A 437 27.29 0.97 6.15
N HIS A 438 26.78 0.87 4.92
CA HIS A 438 25.64 0.02 4.57
C HIS A 438 26.10 -1.39 4.18
N PHE A 439 25.13 -2.31 4.12
CA PHE A 439 25.36 -3.68 3.66
C PHE A 439 25.60 -3.70 2.14
N ILE A 440 26.67 -4.36 1.71
CA ILE A 440 27.03 -4.60 0.31
C ILE A 440 27.16 -6.13 0.13
N PRO A 441 26.16 -6.80 -0.47
CA PRO A 441 26.27 -8.22 -0.76
C PRO A 441 27.37 -8.48 -1.80
N ILE A 442 27.85 -9.73 -1.88
CA ILE A 442 28.80 -10.11 -2.92
C ILE A 442 28.08 -10.05 -4.28
N GLY A 443 28.65 -9.31 -5.22
CA GLY A 443 28.09 -9.18 -6.56
C GLY A 443 28.11 -10.51 -7.31
N SER A 444 27.00 -10.87 -7.93
CA SER A 444 26.86 -12.10 -8.71
C SER A 444 27.59 -12.05 -10.05
N ASN A 445 27.95 -10.86 -10.54
CA ASN A 445 28.75 -10.68 -11.75
C ASN A 445 30.25 -10.69 -11.39
N GLY A 446 30.77 -11.88 -11.12
CA GLY A 446 32.20 -12.12 -10.85
C GLY A 446 32.49 -12.70 -9.48
N PHE A 447 31.54 -12.63 -8.54
CA PHE A 447 31.68 -13.19 -7.18
C PHE A 447 32.93 -12.66 -6.45
N TYR A 448 33.38 -13.33 -5.39
CA TYR A 448 34.63 -12.96 -4.72
C TYR A 448 35.52 -14.17 -4.50
N GLU A 449 36.49 -14.34 -5.40
CA GLU A 449 37.55 -15.34 -5.30
C GLU A 449 38.64 -14.88 -4.31
N ARG A 450 39.24 -15.82 -3.57
CA ARG A 450 40.35 -15.53 -2.66
C ARG A 450 41.52 -14.93 -3.45
N ASN A 451 42.07 -13.82 -2.93
CA ASN A 451 43.10 -12.99 -3.60
C ASN A 451 42.62 -12.29 -4.89
N GLY A 452 41.34 -12.37 -5.22
CA GLY A 452 40.73 -11.65 -6.35
C GLY A 452 40.10 -10.33 -5.94
N GLU A 453 39.51 -9.65 -6.91
CA GLU A 453 38.67 -8.48 -6.66
C GLU A 453 37.26 -8.93 -6.29
N ARG A 454 36.69 -8.29 -5.25
CA ARG A 454 35.30 -8.51 -4.85
C ARG A 454 34.37 -7.86 -5.86
N ALA A 455 33.56 -8.65 -6.57
CA ALA A 455 32.50 -8.12 -7.41
C ALA A 455 31.53 -7.30 -6.57
N ARG A 456 31.25 -6.07 -7.02
CA ARG A 456 30.34 -5.15 -6.32
C ARG A 456 28.88 -5.28 -6.76
N PHE A 457 28.67 -5.77 -7.98
CA PHE A 457 27.37 -5.93 -8.63
C PHE A 457 27.37 -7.23 -9.45
N ASP A 458 26.24 -7.78 -9.89
CA ASP A 458 24.89 -7.40 -9.48
C ASP A 458 24.58 -7.88 -8.06
N GLN A 459 23.88 -7.08 -7.27
CA GLN A 459 23.54 -7.40 -5.90
C GLN A 459 22.18 -8.10 -5.83
N GLN A 460 22.11 -9.23 -5.13
CA GLN A 460 20.90 -10.08 -5.11
C GLN A 460 20.18 -10.04 -3.75
N PRO A 461 18.82 -9.97 -3.73
CA PRO A 461 17.98 -10.05 -2.55
C PRO A 461 18.26 -11.21 -1.59
N ILE A 462 18.61 -12.39 -2.13
CA ILE A 462 18.88 -13.59 -1.33
C ILE A 462 20.07 -13.44 -0.39
N GLU A 463 21.06 -12.62 -0.74
CA GLU A 463 22.20 -12.37 0.15
C GLU A 463 21.75 -11.60 1.39
N ALA A 464 20.93 -10.57 1.21
CA ALA A 464 20.38 -9.77 2.30
C ALA A 464 19.48 -10.63 3.21
N GLN A 465 18.61 -11.46 2.63
CA GLN A 465 17.77 -12.38 3.40
C GLN A 465 18.60 -13.39 4.20
N ALA A 466 19.58 -14.05 3.57
CA ALA A 466 20.43 -15.02 4.25
C ALA A 466 21.21 -14.38 5.40
N MET A 467 21.71 -13.15 5.20
CA MET A 467 22.42 -12.40 6.23
C MET A 467 21.51 -12.05 7.42
N VAL A 468 20.26 -11.63 7.15
CA VAL A 468 19.26 -11.40 8.20
C VAL A 468 19.07 -12.65 9.04
N SER A 469 18.76 -13.79 8.40
CA SER A 469 18.50 -15.04 9.12
C SER A 469 19.70 -15.51 9.95
N ALA A 470 20.90 -15.49 9.37
CA ALA A 470 22.13 -15.91 10.05
C ALA A 470 22.47 -15.01 11.25
N CYS A 471 22.34 -13.69 11.10
CA CYS A 471 22.58 -12.76 12.19
C CYS A 471 21.53 -12.90 13.31
N LEU A 472 20.26 -13.13 12.98
CA LEU A 472 19.24 -13.38 13.99
C LEU A 472 19.52 -14.68 14.76
N GLU A 473 20.03 -15.72 14.09
CA GLU A 473 20.45 -16.94 14.77
C GLU A 473 21.66 -16.72 15.68
N ALA A 474 22.68 -16.01 15.21
CA ALA A 474 23.83 -15.65 16.03
C ALA A 474 23.41 -14.80 17.25
N TYR A 475 22.40 -13.95 17.11
CA TYR A 475 21.80 -13.22 18.23
C TYR A 475 21.12 -14.15 19.23
N ARG A 476 20.31 -15.11 18.78
CA ARG A 476 19.66 -16.11 19.66
C ARG A 476 20.69 -16.91 20.46
N LEU A 477 21.79 -17.29 19.81
CA LEU A 477 22.83 -18.10 20.43
C LEU A 477 23.68 -17.32 21.44
N THR A 478 24.03 -16.07 21.13
CA THR A 478 25.03 -15.31 21.90
C THR A 478 24.46 -14.20 22.78
N GLY A 479 23.23 -13.77 22.53
CA GLY A 479 22.64 -12.56 23.13
C GLY A 479 23.33 -11.24 22.73
N ASN A 480 24.35 -11.28 21.86
CA ASN A 480 25.13 -10.10 21.50
C ASN A 480 24.35 -9.19 20.54
N LYS A 481 23.96 -8.01 21.02
CA LYS A 481 23.17 -7.01 20.28
C LYS A 481 23.81 -6.57 18.95
N ARG A 482 25.12 -6.77 18.74
CA ARG A 482 25.77 -6.50 17.43
C ARG A 482 25.06 -7.23 16.30
N TRP A 483 24.67 -8.48 16.52
CA TRP A 483 24.06 -9.31 15.48
C TRP A 483 22.67 -8.81 15.08
N ARG A 484 21.90 -8.29 16.03
CA ARG A 484 20.63 -7.61 15.72
C ARG A 484 20.84 -6.35 14.87
N LYS A 485 21.94 -5.61 15.11
CA LYS A 485 22.32 -4.45 14.28
C LYS A 485 22.72 -4.88 12.88
N GLU A 486 23.48 -5.96 12.73
CA GLU A 486 23.87 -6.50 11.41
C GLU A 486 22.67 -7.03 10.63
N ALA A 487 21.77 -7.79 11.27
CA ALA A 487 20.51 -8.22 10.66
C ALA A 487 19.71 -7.01 10.16
N ARG A 488 19.60 -5.97 11.00
CA ARG A 488 18.92 -4.73 10.62
C ARG A 488 19.58 -4.02 9.45
N ARG A 489 20.91 -3.92 9.45
CA ARG A 489 21.68 -3.28 8.37
C ARG A 489 21.50 -4.02 7.03
N ALA A 490 21.52 -5.35 7.05
CA ALA A 490 21.24 -6.16 5.87
C ALA A 490 19.79 -5.95 5.36
N PHE A 491 18.82 -5.86 6.27
CA PHE A 491 17.43 -5.58 5.90
C PHE A 491 17.25 -4.18 5.29
N GLU A 492 17.97 -3.17 5.78
CA GLU A 492 17.89 -1.81 5.24
C GLU A 492 18.35 -1.69 3.77
N TRP A 493 19.10 -2.68 3.26
CA TRP A 493 19.43 -2.78 1.83
C TRP A 493 18.17 -2.81 0.96
N PHE A 494 17.12 -3.53 1.39
CA PHE A 494 15.83 -3.57 0.69
C PHE A 494 15.16 -2.21 0.65
N LEU A 495 15.37 -1.37 1.67
CA LEU A 495 14.72 -0.08 1.85
C LEU A 495 15.47 1.07 1.17
N GLY A 496 16.59 0.76 0.51
CA GLY A 496 17.40 1.74 -0.20
C GLY A 496 18.65 2.18 0.55
N ARG A 497 19.00 1.60 1.72
CA ARG A 497 20.33 1.82 2.30
C ARG A 497 21.34 0.89 1.62
N ASN A 498 21.65 1.21 0.37
CA ASN A 498 22.53 0.44 -0.53
C ASN A 498 23.38 1.38 -1.40
N ASP A 499 24.21 0.81 -2.28
CA ASP A 499 25.20 1.57 -3.07
C ASP A 499 24.59 2.68 -3.94
N LEU A 500 23.32 2.57 -4.35
CA LEU A 500 22.65 3.55 -5.21
C LEU A 500 21.62 4.40 -4.49
N ASN A 501 21.41 4.19 -3.19
CA ASN A 501 20.31 4.80 -2.43
C ASN A 501 18.92 4.54 -3.04
N LEU A 502 18.72 3.37 -3.68
CA LEU A 502 17.48 3.03 -4.40
C LEU A 502 16.71 1.93 -3.67
N PRO A 503 15.40 2.09 -3.40
CA PRO A 503 14.61 1.03 -2.78
C PRO A 503 14.51 -0.19 -3.71
N ILE A 504 14.70 -1.38 -3.13
CA ILE A 504 14.51 -2.66 -3.81
C ILE A 504 13.09 -3.18 -3.53
N TYR A 505 12.61 -3.02 -2.29
CA TYR A 505 11.22 -3.27 -1.95
C TYR A 505 10.32 -2.16 -2.49
N ASP A 506 9.21 -2.54 -3.13
CA ASP A 506 8.16 -1.63 -3.58
C ASP A 506 6.94 -1.70 -2.66
N PRO A 507 6.71 -0.69 -1.80
CA PRO A 507 5.56 -0.68 -0.89
C PRO A 507 4.21 -0.52 -1.59
N THR A 508 4.20 -0.08 -2.86
CA THR A 508 2.99 0.12 -3.65
C THR A 508 2.41 -1.22 -4.08
N THR A 509 3.27 -2.13 -4.56
CA THR A 509 2.89 -3.45 -5.05
C THR A 509 2.97 -4.51 -3.95
N GLY A 510 3.85 -4.32 -2.96
CA GLY A 510 4.24 -5.36 -2.01
C GLY A 510 5.27 -6.35 -2.56
N GLY A 511 5.79 -6.12 -3.78
CA GLY A 511 6.84 -6.91 -4.39
C GLY A 511 8.24 -6.36 -4.11
N CYS A 512 9.26 -7.10 -4.54
CA CYS A 512 10.65 -6.73 -4.37
C CYS A 512 11.37 -6.88 -5.70
N ARG A 513 12.19 -5.90 -6.06
CA ARG A 513 13.00 -5.90 -7.27
C ARG A 513 14.08 -6.98 -7.23
N ASP A 514 14.38 -7.58 -8.38
CA ASP A 514 15.24 -8.76 -8.50
C ASP A 514 16.72 -8.50 -8.18
N GLY A 515 17.13 -7.25 -8.09
CA GLY A 515 18.48 -6.90 -7.68
C GLY A 515 18.85 -5.46 -7.95
N LEU A 516 20.10 -5.13 -7.65
CA LEU A 516 20.72 -3.83 -7.92
C LEU A 516 21.86 -4.04 -8.92
N HIS A 517 21.76 -3.36 -10.07
CA HIS A 517 22.81 -3.24 -11.07
C HIS A 517 23.68 -2.00 -10.79
N PRO A 518 24.83 -1.80 -11.48
CA PRO A 518 25.72 -0.67 -11.22
C PRO A 518 25.08 0.73 -11.31
N GLU A 519 24.03 0.90 -12.12
CA GLU A 519 23.41 2.21 -12.37
C GLU A 519 21.90 2.24 -12.12
N ARG A 520 21.28 1.11 -11.80
CA ARG A 520 19.82 1.00 -11.67
C ARG A 520 19.40 -0.19 -10.81
N ALA A 521 18.18 -0.16 -10.31
CA ALA A 521 17.53 -1.38 -9.83
C ALA A 521 17.07 -2.25 -11.02
N ASN A 522 16.97 -3.56 -10.79
CA ASN A 522 16.25 -4.44 -11.72
C ASN A 522 14.75 -4.22 -11.51
N GLU A 523 14.02 -3.77 -12.53
CA GLU A 523 12.61 -3.45 -12.38
C GLU A 523 11.69 -4.68 -12.25
N ASN A 524 12.18 -5.87 -12.60
CA ASN A 524 11.44 -7.12 -12.42
C ASN A 524 11.26 -7.44 -10.93
N GLN A 525 10.07 -7.94 -10.57
CA GLN A 525 9.71 -8.34 -9.21
C GLN A 525 9.38 -9.84 -9.17
N GLY A 526 10.39 -10.70 -9.32
CA GLY A 526 10.25 -12.15 -9.33
C GLY A 526 9.92 -12.77 -7.96
N ALA A 527 9.81 -14.10 -7.94
CA ALA A 527 9.51 -14.84 -6.73
C ALA A 527 10.64 -14.78 -5.71
N GLU A 528 11.87 -15.05 -6.13
CA GLU A 528 13.02 -15.11 -5.23
C GLU A 528 13.17 -13.82 -4.42
N SER A 529 13.14 -12.68 -5.10
CA SER A 529 13.31 -11.35 -4.51
C SER A 529 12.17 -10.99 -3.56
N THR A 530 10.94 -11.22 -3.98
CA THR A 530 9.74 -10.97 -3.18
C THR A 530 9.74 -11.82 -1.92
N LEU A 531 10.05 -13.12 -2.04
CA LEU A 531 10.09 -14.04 -0.92
C LEU A 531 11.27 -13.77 0.01
N ALA A 532 12.43 -13.36 -0.53
CA ALA A 532 13.58 -12.95 0.27
C ALA A 532 13.24 -11.77 1.19
N PHE A 533 12.58 -10.73 0.65
CA PHE A 533 12.12 -9.60 1.44
C PHE A 533 11.10 -10.02 2.51
N LEU A 534 10.06 -10.78 2.12
CA LEU A 534 9.01 -11.22 3.04
C LEU A 534 9.57 -12.07 4.17
N GLN A 535 10.44 -13.03 3.88
CA GLN A 535 11.09 -13.86 4.89
C GLN A 535 11.88 -12.99 5.88
N ALA A 536 12.72 -12.08 5.39
CA ALA A 536 13.52 -11.20 6.24
C ALA A 536 12.64 -10.30 7.13
N LEU A 537 11.57 -9.73 6.58
CA LEU A 537 10.62 -8.89 7.32
C LEU A 537 9.91 -9.68 8.42
N LEU A 538 9.42 -10.89 8.11
CA LEU A 538 8.69 -11.73 9.06
C LEU A 538 9.60 -12.23 10.20
N GLU A 539 10.84 -12.61 9.90
CA GLU A 539 11.81 -13.02 10.92
C GLU A 539 12.16 -11.88 11.88
N LEU A 540 12.36 -10.65 11.36
CA LEU A 540 12.60 -9.47 12.21
C LEU A 540 11.39 -9.17 13.10
N ARG A 541 10.17 -9.23 12.57
CA ARG A 541 8.93 -9.05 13.34
C ARG A 541 8.77 -10.08 14.46
N LEU A 542 9.09 -11.35 14.20
CA LEU A 542 9.06 -12.39 15.23
C LEU A 542 10.00 -12.08 16.39
N VAL A 543 11.21 -11.58 16.10
CA VAL A 543 12.19 -11.19 17.13
C VAL A 543 11.74 -9.96 17.91
N GLU A 544 11.11 -8.97 17.25
CA GLU A 544 10.52 -7.80 17.91
C GLU A 544 9.36 -8.18 18.84
N ASN A 545 8.44 -9.04 18.38
CA ASN A 545 7.33 -9.53 19.19
C ASN A 545 7.80 -10.36 20.40
N ALA A 546 8.80 -11.21 20.23
CA ALA A 546 9.40 -11.95 21.33
C ALA A 546 10.02 -11.02 22.38
N SER A 547 10.74 -9.97 21.94
CA SER A 547 11.34 -8.96 22.83
C SER A 547 10.27 -8.21 23.65
N LEU A 548 9.19 -7.76 23.00
CA LEU A 548 8.06 -7.09 23.66
C LEU A 548 7.37 -8.00 24.69
N SER A 549 7.21 -9.30 24.36
CA SER A 549 6.61 -10.28 25.28
C SER A 549 7.47 -10.55 26.53
N MET A 550 8.80 -10.43 26.41
CA MET A 550 9.72 -10.57 27.54
C MET A 550 9.75 -9.31 28.42
N GLU A 551 9.67 -8.10 27.83
CA GLU A 551 9.62 -6.84 28.57
C GLU A 551 8.34 -6.70 29.42
N VAL A 552 7.19 -7.19 28.94
CA VAL A 552 5.93 -7.21 29.71
C VAL A 552 5.95 -8.20 30.89
N ARG A 553 6.85 -9.19 30.87
CA ARG A 553 6.99 -10.21 31.93
C ARG A 553 8.04 -9.87 33.00
N ALA A 554 8.80 -8.80 32.85
CA ALA A 554 9.71 -8.36 33.91
C ALA A 554 8.89 -7.77 35.07
N PRO A 555 9.05 -8.27 36.32
CA PRO A 555 8.34 -7.70 37.45
C PRO A 555 8.78 -6.23 37.62
N VAL A 556 7.80 -5.34 37.75
CA VAL A 556 8.03 -3.97 38.18
C VAL A 556 8.62 -4.06 39.59
N GLU A 557 9.92 -3.82 39.73
CA GLU A 557 10.53 -3.59 41.04
C GLU A 557 9.84 -2.35 41.63
N VAL A 558 9.11 -2.57 42.72
CA VAL A 558 8.49 -1.54 43.57
C VAL A 558 9.45 -1.19 44.69
#